data_AF-A0A5C6PXV7-F1
#
_entry.id   AF-A0A5C6PXV7-F1
#
_cell.length_a   1.000
_cell.length_b   1.000
_cell.length_c   1.000
_cell.angle_alpha   90.00
_cell.angle_beta   90.00
_cell.angle_gamma   90.00
#
_symmetry.space_group_name_H-M   'P 1'
#
loop_
_entity.id
_entity.type
_entity.pdbx_description
1 polymer ?
#
loop_
_entity_poly.entity_id
_entity_poly.type
_entity_poly.pdbx_seq_one_letter_code
_entity_poly.pdbx_strand_id
1 'polypeptide(L)' 'MNDETRPTATPTCPDCHGPARLVDNPYYGSGLSVHPWVLTCTACSSSTFVPRQEPRERRACPVRRRGAWARLAARLGRR' A
#
# COMPACT_ATOMS: atom_id res chain seq x y z
N MET A 1 0.93 10.09 -13.26
CA MET A 1 -0.50 9.77 -13.20
C MET A 1 -0.55 8.28 -13.50
N ASN A 2 -0.30 7.45 -12.48
CA ASN A 2 0.09 6.05 -12.69
C ASN A 2 -1.02 5.15 -12.18
N ASP A 3 -1.77 4.59 -13.14
CA ASP A 3 -2.83 3.58 -12.99
C ASP A 3 -2.25 2.16 -12.78
N GLU A 4 -0.95 2.04 -12.50
CA GLU A 4 -0.20 0.76 -12.51
C GLU A 4 -0.54 -0.19 -11.34
N THR A 5 -1.45 0.19 -10.44
CA THR A 5 -1.85 -0.63 -9.27
C THR A 5 -3.28 -1.15 -9.32
N ARG A 6 -4.09 -0.81 -10.33
CA ARG A 6 -5.45 -1.35 -10.45
C ARG A 6 -5.39 -2.80 -10.94
N PRO A 7 -5.98 -3.79 -10.24
CA PRO A 7 -6.08 -5.15 -10.75
C PRO A 7 -6.75 -5.17 -12.12
N THR A 8 -6.01 -5.61 -13.15
CA THR A 8 -6.49 -5.65 -14.55
C THR A 8 -7.19 -6.96 -14.90
N ALA A 9 -6.97 -8.02 -14.11
CA ALA A 9 -7.67 -9.28 -14.29
C ALA A 9 -9.15 -9.12 -13.90
N THR A 10 -10.05 -9.74 -14.68
CA THR A 10 -11.48 -9.81 -14.30
C THR A 10 -11.59 -10.65 -13.03
N PRO A 11 -11.99 -10.06 -11.89
CA PRO A 11 -11.96 -10.77 -10.62
C PRO A 11 -13.15 -11.73 -10.52
N THR A 12 -12.94 -12.86 -9.85
CA THR A 12 -14.00 -13.80 -9.47
C THR A 12 -14.42 -13.57 -8.02
N CYS A 13 -15.68 -13.87 -7.70
CA CYS A 13 -16.17 -13.77 -6.34
C CYS A 13 -15.48 -14.81 -5.44
N PRO A 14 -14.95 -14.44 -4.26
CA PRO A 14 -14.33 -15.40 -3.34
C PRO A 14 -15.36 -16.34 -2.68
N ASP A 15 -16.63 -15.95 -2.62
CA ASP A 15 -17.68 -16.71 -1.93
C ASP A 15 -18.35 -17.73 -2.85
N CYS A 16 -18.72 -17.31 -4.07
CA CYS A 16 -19.51 -18.13 -5.00
C CYS A 16 -18.80 -18.44 -6.32
N HIS A 17 -17.57 -17.93 -6.52
CA HIS A 17 -16.79 -18.05 -7.75
C HIS A 17 -17.44 -17.49 -9.03
N GLY A 18 -18.59 -16.80 -8.89
CA GLY A 18 -19.28 -16.16 -9.99
C GLY A 18 -18.60 -14.87 -10.49
N PRO A 19 -19.18 -14.24 -11.53
CA PRO A 19 -18.68 -12.99 -12.08
C PRO A 19 -18.68 -11.87 -11.04
N ALA A 20 -17.55 -11.18 -10.92
CA ALA A 20 -17.41 -10.00 -10.07
C ALA A 20 -16.80 -8.83 -10.83
N ARG A 21 -17.11 -7.63 -10.37
CA ARG A 21 -16.63 -6.37 -10.94
C ARG A 21 -15.85 -5.60 -9.90
N LEU A 22 -14.72 -5.03 -10.32
CA LEU A 22 -13.95 -4.12 -9.51
C LEU A 22 -14.43 -2.69 -9.76
N VAL A 23 -14.99 -2.06 -8.74
CA VAL A 23 -15.52 -0.69 -8.79
C VAL A 23 -14.69 0.24 -7.90
N ASP A 24 -14.63 1.51 -8.29
CA ASP A 24 -13.97 2.54 -7.49
C ASP A 24 -14.80 2.83 -6.24
N ASN A 25 -14.11 2.97 -5.10
CA ASN A 25 -14.77 3.24 -3.83
C ASN A 25 -14.99 4.75 -3.67
N PRO A 26 -16.24 5.25 -3.69
CA PRO A 26 -16.52 6.69 -3.61
C PRO A 26 -16.14 7.29 -2.24
N TYR A 27 -16.02 6.46 -1.21
CA TYR A 27 -15.64 6.89 0.13
C TYR A 27 -14.13 6.89 0.37
N TYR A 28 -13.33 6.42 -0.59
CA TYR A 28 -11.88 6.35 -0.41
C TYR A 28 -11.29 7.73 -0.06
N GLY A 29 -10.52 7.80 1.02
CA GLY A 29 -9.91 9.04 1.51
C GLY A 29 -10.77 9.84 2.50
N SER A 30 -12.01 9.42 2.78
CA SER A 30 -12.88 10.05 3.80
C SER A 30 -12.52 9.71 5.26
N GLY A 31 -11.32 9.18 5.51
CA GLY A 31 -10.83 8.80 6.84
C GLY A 31 -11.32 7.44 7.36
N LEU A 32 -12.53 7.01 6.99
CA LEU A 32 -13.07 5.70 7.36
C LEU A 32 -12.84 4.60 6.32
N SER A 33 -12.47 4.98 5.09
CA SER A 33 -12.24 4.04 4.00
C SER A 33 -10.82 4.17 3.45
N VAL A 34 -10.02 3.14 3.69
CA VAL A 34 -8.59 3.07 3.30
C VAL A 34 -8.36 2.27 2.01
N HIS A 35 -9.41 1.64 1.46
CA HIS A 35 -9.31 0.83 0.25
C HIS A 35 -9.88 1.58 -0.95
N PRO A 36 -9.10 1.77 -2.03
CA PRO A 36 -9.54 2.52 -3.20
C PRO A 36 -10.58 1.78 -4.06
N TRP A 37 -10.68 0.45 -3.90
CA TRP A 37 -11.56 -0.38 -4.71
C TRP A 37 -12.42 -1.31 -3.88
N VAL A 38 -13.61 -1.59 -4.41
CA VAL A 38 -14.55 -2.59 -3.90
C VAL A 38 -14.77 -3.63 -4.99
N LEU A 39 -14.77 -4.90 -4.58
CA LEU A 39 -15.15 -6.02 -5.43
C LEU A 39 -16.63 -6.32 -5.18
N THR A 40 -17.46 -6.25 -6.21
CA THR A 40 -18.89 -6.55 -6.13
C THR A 40 -19.25 -7.71 -7.03
N CYS A 41 -19.82 -8.77 -6.46
CA CYS A 41 -20.30 -9.92 -7.21
C CYS A 41 -21.71 -9.66 -7.77
N THR A 42 -21.92 -9.93 -9.05
CA THR A 42 -23.24 -9.78 -9.68
C THR A 42 -24.09 -11.06 -9.58
N ALA A 43 -23.54 -12.16 -9.07
CA ALA A 43 -24.24 -13.44 -8.92
C ALA A 43 -24.81 -13.67 -7.52
N CYS A 44 -24.04 -13.39 -6.46
CA CYS A 44 -24.47 -13.55 -5.06
C CYS A 44 -24.62 -12.24 -4.29
N SER A 45 -24.41 -11.10 -4.95
CA SER A 45 -24.50 -9.75 -4.37
C SER A 45 -23.51 -9.47 -3.22
N SER A 46 -22.48 -10.31 -3.03
CA SER A 46 -21.43 -10.01 -2.05
C SER A 46 -20.56 -8.82 -2.47
N SER A 47 -20.07 -8.07 -1.49
CA SER A 47 -19.18 -6.93 -1.70
C SER A 47 -18.06 -6.92 -0.66
N THR A 48 -16.82 -6.75 -1.10
CA THR A 48 -15.64 -6.75 -0.23
C THR A 48 -14.60 -5.73 -0.67
N PHE A 49 -13.81 -5.21 0.27
CA PHE A 49 -12.74 -4.27 -0.05
C PHE A 49 -11.53 -4.99 -0.65
N VAL A 50 -10.94 -4.38 -1.68
CA VAL A 50 -9.72 -4.92 -2.29
C VAL A 50 -8.49 -4.25 -1.68
N PRO A 51 -7.58 -5.01 -1.05
CA PRO A 51 -6.35 -4.44 -0.51
C PRO A 51 -5.51 -3.86 -1.65
N ARG A 52 -4.99 -2.65 -1.44
CA ARG A 52 -3.96 -2.12 -2.34
C ARG A 52 -2.72 -2.98 -2.15
N GLN A 53 -2.20 -3.54 -3.24
CA GLN A 53 -0.84 -4.07 -3.22
C GLN A 53 0.08 -2.86 -3.10
N GLU A 54 0.49 -2.52 -1.89
CA GLU A 54 1.52 -1.51 -1.72
C GLU A 54 2.77 -2.01 -2.45
N PRO A 55 3.42 -1.18 -3.28
CA PRO A 55 4.75 -1.49 -3.77
C PRO A 55 5.59 -1.69 -2.52
N ARG A 56 5.98 -2.94 -2.23
CA ARG A 56 6.79 -3.33 -1.09
C ARG A 56 7.86 -2.26 -0.90
N GLU A 57 7.70 -1.41 0.12
CA GLU A 57 8.60 -0.29 0.33
C GLU A 57 10.02 -0.85 0.28
N ARG A 58 10.83 -0.31 -0.65
CA ARG A 58 12.25 -0.62 -0.69
C ARG A 58 12.79 -0.30 0.69
N ARG A 59 13.16 -1.34 1.44
CA ARG A 59 13.74 -1.29 2.79
C ARG A 59 14.48 0.04 3.00
N ALA A 60 13.95 0.89 3.87
CA ALA A 60 14.69 2.04 4.34
C ALA A 60 15.96 1.53 5.05
N CYS A 61 17.11 1.64 4.40
CA CYS A 61 18.40 1.42 5.03
C CYS A 61 18.89 2.70 5.71
N PRO A 62 19.60 2.58 6.84
CA PRO A 62 19.46 3.47 7.99
C PRO A 62 20.14 4.82 7.78
N VAL A 63 19.54 5.88 8.35
CA VAL A 63 20.19 7.18 8.51
C VAL A 63 21.50 6.97 9.26
N ARG A 64 22.64 7.08 8.55
CA ARG A 64 23.97 6.99 9.13
C ARG A 64 24.21 8.25 9.97
N ARG A 65 23.75 8.26 11.22
CA ARG A 65 24.07 9.31 12.19
C ARG A 65 25.58 9.28 12.41
N ARG A 66 26.33 10.13 11.69
CA ARG A 66 27.70 10.48 12.06
C ARG A 66 27.61 11.21 13.40
N GLY A 67 27.72 10.43 14.48
CA GLY A 67 27.59 10.91 15.85
C GLY A 67 28.54 12.06 16.12
N ALA A 68 28.05 13.08 16.83
CA ALA A 68 28.85 14.22 17.29
C ALA A 68 30.13 13.78 18.02
N TRP A 69 30.11 12.61 18.67
CA TRP A 69 31.23 11.94 19.29
C TRP A 69 32.41 11.66 18.35
N ALA A 70 32.16 11.30 17.08
CA ALA A 70 33.23 11.08 16.10
C ALA A 70 33.97 12.39 15.75
N ARG A 71 33.28 13.53 15.82
CA ARG A 71 33.90 14.86 15.62
C ARG A 71 34.69 15.32 16.84
N LEU A 72 34.24 14.95 18.04
CA LEU A 72 34.93 15.25 19.31
C LEU A 72 36.22 14.42 19.46
N ALA A 73 36.17 13.12 19.16
CA ALA A 73 37.35 12.24 19.19
C ALA A 73 38.46 12.70 18.22
N ALA A 74 38.07 13.16 17.02
CA ALA A 74 39.01 13.70 16.02
C ALA A 74 39.68 15.03 16.43
N ARG A 75 39.16 15.72 17.46
CA ARG A 75 39.77 16.94 18.02
C ARG A 75 40.71 16.63 19.19
N LEU A 76 40.46 15.57 19.96
CA LEU A 76 41.35 15.16 21.05
C LEU A 76 42.59 14.39 20.58
N GLY A 77 42.51 13.65 19.48
CA GLY A 77 43.66 12.91 18.92
C GLY A 77 44.67 13.77 18.15
N ARG A 78 44.59 15.10 18.27
CA ARG A 78 45.47 16.07 17.60
C ARG A 78 46.24 16.91 18.64
N ARG A 79 46.80 16.23 19.63
CA ARG A 79 47.80 16.74 20.59
C ARG A 79 48.96 15.78 20.64
#